data_AF-A0A1F8TR28-F1
#
_entry.id   AF-A0A1F8TR28-F1
#
_cell.length_a   1.000
_cell.length_b   1.000
_cell.length_c   1.000
_cell.angle_alpha   90.00
_cell.angle_beta   90.00
_cell.angle_gamma   90.00
#
_symmetry.space_group_name_H-M   'P 1'
#
loop_
_entity.id
_entity.type
_entity.pdbx_description
1 polymer ?
#
loop_
_entity_poly.entity_id
_entity_poly.type
_entity_poly.pdbx_seq_one_letter_code
_entity_poly.pdbx_strand_id
1 'polypeptide(L)' 'MNIHPPRHIVWSTDKVDLRDPFQRRWLLRQTLVYGLAEDVGKLDLDEIKQEYETLNLPEHIHSLWQRYFEYLKK' A
#
# COMPACT_ATOMS: atom_id res chain seq x y z
N MET A 1 -9.86 8.67 -9.27
CA MET A 1 -9.11 9.94 -9.30
C MET A 1 -7.76 9.52 -9.84
N ASN A 2 -7.32 10.12 -10.94
CA ASN A 2 -6.03 9.77 -11.51
C ASN A 2 -4.91 10.44 -10.73
N ILE A 3 -3.95 9.65 -10.29
CA ILE A 3 -2.73 10.13 -9.66
C ILE A 3 -1.51 9.66 -10.45
N HIS A 4 -0.43 10.42 -10.34
CA HIS A 4 0.87 10.04 -10.91
C HIS A 4 1.72 9.51 -9.76
N PRO A 5 1.85 8.18 -9.61
CA PRO A 5 2.68 7.64 -8.55
C PRO A 5 4.16 7.98 -8.81
N PRO A 6 4.98 8.09 -7.75
CA PRO A 6 6.41 8.23 -7.88
C PRO A 6 7.02 7.11 -8.75
N ARG A 7 8.00 7.45 -9.59
CA ARG A 7 8.62 6.50 -10.54
C ARG A 7 9.31 5.32 -9.88
N HIS A 8 9.72 5.46 -8.61
CA HIS A 8 10.32 4.36 -7.84
C HIS A 8 9.29 3.32 -7.38
N ILE A 9 8.00 3.68 -7.34
CA ILE A 9 6.88 2.75 -7.06
C ILE A 9 6.40 2.12 -8.37
N VAL A 10 6.29 2.93 -9.43
CA VAL A 10 5.82 2.47 -10.75
C VAL A 10 6.65 3.09 -11.87
N TRP A 11 7.40 2.26 -12.59
CA TRP A 11 8.29 2.71 -13.66
C TRP A 11 7.63 2.69 -15.06
N SER A 12 6.59 1.87 -15.26
CA SER A 12 5.99 1.60 -16.58
C SER A 12 4.69 2.36 -16.88
N THR A 13 4.05 2.93 -15.86
CA THR A 13 2.75 3.60 -15.98
C THR A 13 2.77 4.96 -15.29
N ASP A 14 2.43 6.00 -16.05
CA ASP A 14 2.45 7.40 -15.58
C ASP A 14 1.20 7.76 -14.75
N LYS A 15 0.08 7.06 -14.95
CA LYS A 15 -1.21 7.38 -14.31
C LYS A 15 -1.89 6.13 -13.76
N VAL A 16 -2.29 6.20 -12.49
CA VAL A 16 -3.10 5.17 -11.81
C VAL A 16 -4.47 5.77 -11.49
N ASP A 17 -5.56 5.10 -11.86
CA ASP A 17 -6.91 5.52 -11.47
C ASP A 17 -7.34 4.87 -10.16
N LEU A 18 -7.45 5.68 -9.11
CA LEU A 18 -7.94 5.23 -7.79
C LEU A 18 -9.44 4.94 -7.74
N ARG A 19 -10.20 5.23 -8.81
CA ARG A 19 -11.62 4.79 -8.92
C ARG A 19 -11.73 3.31 -9.27
N ASP A 20 -10.71 2.74 -9.88
CA ASP A 20 -10.64 1.31 -10.15
C ASP A 20 -10.12 0.59 -8.88
N PRO A 21 -10.94 -0.27 -8.24
CA PRO A 21 -10.55 -0.99 -7.02
C PRO A 21 -9.30 -1.85 -7.22
N PHE A 22 -9.10 -2.40 -8.42
CA PHE A 22 -7.92 -3.22 -8.71
C PHE A 22 -6.66 -2.37 -8.74
N GLN A 23 -6.69 -1.23 -9.42
CA GLN A 23 -5.55 -0.31 -9.50
C GLN A 23 -5.23 0.32 -8.15
N ARG A 24 -6.25 0.68 -7.35
CA ARG A 24 -6.07 1.19 -6.00
C ARG A 24 -5.37 0.18 -5.10
N ARG A 25 -5.86 -1.06 -5.05
CA ARG A 25 -5.22 -2.15 -4.29
C ARG A 25 -3.83 -2.45 -4.79
N TRP A 26 -3.64 -2.50 -6.11
CA TRP A 26 -2.33 -2.73 -6.68
C TRP A 26 -1.31 -1.66 -6.27
N LEU A 27 -1.69 -0.39 -6.33
CA LEU A 27 -0.81 0.70 -5.90
C LEU A 27 -0.52 0.65 -4.41
N LEU A 28 -1.52 0.32 -3.59
CA LEU A 28 -1.35 0.14 -2.16
C LEU A 28 -0.33 -0.97 -1.88
N ARG A 29 -0.48 -2.12 -2.56
CA ARG A 29 0.50 -3.22 -2.51
C ARG A 29 1.89 -2.78 -2.93
N GLN A 30 2.04 -2.05 -4.05
CA GLN A 30 3.36 -1.59 -4.50
C GLN A 30 4.00 -0.64 -3.48
N THR A 31 3.21 0.27 -2.89
CA THR A 31 3.70 1.23 -1.90
C THR A 31 4.13 0.53 -0.60
N LEU A 32 3.39 -0.49 -0.16
CA LEU A 32 3.77 -1.25 1.04
C LEU A 32 5.01 -2.14 0.85
N VAL A 33 5.31 -2.55 -0.38
CA VAL A 33 6.44 -3.45 -0.68
C VAL A 33 7.70 -2.68 -1.10
N TYR A 34 7.56 -1.63 -1.90
CA TYR A 34 8.67 -0.90 -2.53
C TYR A 34 8.67 0.60 -2.24
N GLY A 35 7.65 1.11 -1.55
CA GLY A 35 7.57 2.53 -1.20
C GLY A 35 8.60 2.93 -0.17
N LEU A 36 8.91 4.23 -0.14
CA LEU A 36 9.77 4.81 0.88
C LEU A 36 8.96 5.00 2.17
N ALA A 37 9.66 5.18 3.29
CA ALA A 37 9.02 5.47 4.59
C ALA A 37 8.09 6.70 4.51
N GLU A 38 8.48 7.72 3.73
CA GLU A 38 7.65 8.92 3.50
C GLU A 38 6.36 8.62 2.71
N ASP A 39 6.39 7.66 1.78
CA ASP A 39 5.22 7.27 1.01
C ASP A 39 4.25 6.48 1.89
N VAL A 40 4.79 5.54 2.68
CA VAL A 40 4.03 4.77 3.66
C VAL A 40 3.39 5.69 4.71
N GLY A 41 4.10 6.73 5.16
CA GLY A 41 3.59 7.71 6.12
C GLY A 41 2.43 8.58 5.60
N LYS A 42 2.20 8.62 4.28
CA LYS A 42 1.06 9.33 3.66
C LYS A 42 -0.16 8.44 3.48
N LEU A 43 -0.03 7.13 3.69
CA LEU A 43 -1.14 6.19 3.57
C LEU A 43 -2.05 6.26 4.80
N ASP A 44 -3.34 6.05 4.56
CA ASP A 44 -4.30 5.88 5.63
C ASP A 44 -4.15 4.48 6.26
N LEU A 45 -3.80 4.44 7.54
CA LEU A 45 -3.61 3.21 8.30
C LEU A 45 -4.90 2.38 8.41
N ASP A 46 -6.07 3.04 8.47
CA ASP A 46 -7.35 2.34 8.54
C ASP A 46 -7.68 1.68 7.19
N GLU A 47 -7.36 2.34 6.07
CA GLU A 47 -7.47 1.76 4.74
C GLU A 47 -6.55 0.54 4.58
N ILE A 48 -5.28 0.67 4.99
CA ILE A 48 -4.34 -0.46 4.97
C ILE A 48 -4.89 -1.60 5.81
N LYS A 49 -5.39 -1.34 7.01
CA LYS A 49 -5.91 -2.38 7.91
C LYS A 49 -7.14 -3.09 7.37
N GLN A 50 -7.96 -2.45 6.53
CA GLN A 50 -9.10 -3.10 5.88
C GLN A 50 -8.69 -3.96 4.68
N GLU A 51 -7.67 -3.52 3.94
CA GLU A 51 -7.29 -4.16 2.68
C GLU A 51 -6.05 -5.08 2.81
N TYR A 52 -5.22 -4.99 3.85
CA TYR A 52 -3.93 -5.71 3.90
C TYR A 52 -4.05 -7.23 3.78
N GLU A 53 -5.15 -7.83 4.25
CA GLU A 53 -5.45 -9.26 4.10
C GLU A 53 -5.78 -9.62 2.63
N THR A 54 -6.36 -8.70 1.87
CA THR A 54 -6.74 -8.90 0.46
C THR A 54 -5.57 -8.65 -0.50
N LEU A 55 -4.60 -7.82 -0.10
CA LEU A 55 -3.46 -7.40 -0.93
C LEU A 55 -2.49 -8.53 -1.27
N ASN A 56 -2.61 -9.71 -0.65
CA ASN A 56 -1.73 -10.87 -0.84
C ASN A 56 -0.24 -10.48 -0.76
N LEU A 57 0.12 -9.70 0.28
CA LEU A 57 1.48 -9.21 0.48
C LEU A 57 2.47 -10.37 0.68
N PRO A 58 3.76 -10.19 0.33
CA PRO A 58 4.80 -11.15 0.72
C PRO A 58 4.77 -11.40 2.24
N GLU A 59 4.94 -12.65 2.66
CA GLU A 59 4.77 -13.09 4.05
C GLU A 59 5.58 -12.26 5.07
N HIS A 60 6.82 -11.91 4.72
CA HIS A 60 7.68 -11.09 5.57
C HIS A 60 7.16 -9.65 5.74
N ILE A 61 6.51 -9.07 4.73
CA ILE A 61 5.88 -7.74 4.83
C ILE A 61 4.57 -7.84 5.59
N HIS A 62 3.77 -8.87 5.30
CA HIS A 62 2.49 -9.10 5.97
C HIS A 62 2.67 -9.25 7.50
N SER A 63 3.64 -10.08 7.92
CA SER A 63 3.92 -10.30 9.34
C SER A 63 4.42 -9.04 10.07
N LEU A 64 5.17 -8.16 9.39
CA LEU A 64 5.58 -6.86 9.94
C LEU A 64 4.38 -5.95 10.20
N TRP A 65 3.50 -5.80 9.22
CA TRP A 65 2.29 -4.98 9.36
C TRP A 65 1.33 -5.54 10.39
N GLN A 66 1.16 -6.86 10.42
CA GLN A 66 0.34 -7.53 11.43
C GLN A 66 0.86 -7.21 12.85
N ARG A 67 2.17 -7.37 13.10
CA ARG A 67 2.79 -7.04 14.39
C ARG A 67 2.63 -5.56 14.74
N TYR A 68 2.77 -4.68 13.76
CA TYR A 68 2.57 -3.24 13.96
C TYR A 68 1.14 -2.91 14.37
N PHE A 69 0.14 -3.51 13.72
CA PHE A 69 -1.27 -3.33 14.10
C PHE A 69 -1.62 -3.97 15.44
N GLU A 70 -1.00 -5.09 15.80
CA GLU A 70 -1.12 -5.68 17.14
C GLU A 70 -0.56 -4.74 18.22
N TYR A 71 0.59 -4.10 17.95
CA TYR A 71 1.16 -3.10 18.84
C TYR A 71 0.25 -1.87 19.00
N LEU A 72 -0.33 -1.37 17.91
CA LEU A 72 -1.24 -0.20 17.95
C LEU A 72 -2.57 -0.46 18.65
N LYS A 73 -3.00 -1.73 18.77
CA LYS A 73 -4.22 -2.11 19.50
C LYS A 73 -4.02 -2.12 21.03
N LYS A 74 -2.78 -2.03 21.50
CA LYS A 74 -2.40 -2.14 22.91
C LYS A 74 -2.25 -0.76 23.56
#